data_AF-A0A699TBY3-F1
#
_entry.id   AF-A0A699TBY3-F1
#
_cell.length_a   1.000
_cell.length_b   1.000
_cell.length_c   1.000
_cell.angle_alpha   90.00
_cell.angle_beta   90.00
_cell.angle_gamma   90.00
#
_symmetry.space_group_name_H-M   'P 1'
#
loop_
_entity.id
_entity.type
_entity.pdbx_description
1 polymer ?
#
loop_
_entity_poly.entity_id
_entity_poly.type
_entity_poly.pdbx_seq_one_letter_code
_entity_poly.pdbx_strand_id
1 'polypeptide(L)'
;MDPNDLNSKEYEQWEQEDLIVFSWLIQNIKPVLAYNLTEYPTTKTLWDALVVTYNNGRDKLQTFNLHVKANDIKQNDSSLEEFWMTLQGIWGEIDRINPNPMKCPEDMKTYSNLRSEQKPFQFLNAQDRKYEPIKREILRLEPLPFAEAAYAVVRKEAAYQN
;
A
#
# COMPACT_ATOMS: atom_id res chain seq x y z
N MET A 1 -0.04 -13.15 -24.86
CA MET A 1 -0.12 -14.31 -25.76
C MET A 1 1.04 -14.16 -26.71
N ASP A 2 1.93 -15.14 -26.77
CA ASP A 2 3.05 -15.10 -27.70
C ASP A 2 2.49 -15.15 -29.13
N PRO A 3 2.93 -14.29 -30.06
CA PRO A 3 2.43 -14.30 -31.43
C PRO A 3 2.77 -15.62 -32.12
N ASN A 4 1.79 -16.21 -32.80
CA ASN A 4 1.93 -17.53 -33.43
C ASN A 4 2.79 -17.53 -34.72
N ASP A 5 3.21 -16.36 -35.22
CA ASP A 5 4.03 -16.22 -36.42
C ASP A 5 5.20 -15.26 -36.19
N LEU A 6 6.41 -15.82 -36.14
CA LEU A 6 7.67 -15.13 -35.85
C LEU A 6 8.12 -14.16 -36.96
N ASN A 7 7.53 -14.23 -38.15
CA ASN A 7 7.85 -13.32 -39.27
C ASN A 7 6.75 -12.29 -39.54
N SER A 8 5.76 -12.20 -38.65
CA SER A 8 4.68 -11.23 -38.76
C SER A 8 5.13 -9.85 -38.28
N LYS A 9 4.57 -8.79 -38.86
CA LYS A 9 4.79 -7.42 -38.40
C LYS A 9 4.32 -7.24 -36.95
N GLU A 10 3.30 -8.00 -36.57
CA GLU A 10 2.77 -8.10 -35.22
C GLU A 10 3.81 -8.68 -34.24
N TYR A 11 4.61 -9.67 -34.66
CA TYR A 11 5.70 -10.20 -33.84
C TYR A 11 6.85 -9.20 -33.68
N GLU A 12 7.27 -8.53 -34.76
CA GLU A 12 8.29 -7.48 -34.67
C GLU A 12 7.87 -6.36 -33.71
N GLN A 13 6.61 -5.92 -33.79
CA GLN A 13 6.09 -4.92 -32.88
C GLN A 13 6.09 -5.42 -31.42
N TRP A 14 5.63 -6.65 -31.19
CA TRP A 14 5.64 -7.24 -29.85
C TRP A 14 7.05 -7.36 -29.27
N GLU A 15 8.04 -7.75 -30.08
CA GLU A 15 9.44 -7.87 -29.65
C GLU A 15 10.02 -6.51 -29.25
N GLN A 16 9.72 -5.45 -30.02
CA GLN A 16 10.12 -4.08 -29.66
C GLN A 16 9.48 -3.63 -28.34
N GLU A 17 8.19 -3.91 -28.15
CA GLU A 17 7.48 -3.59 -26.91
C GLU A 17 8.06 -4.37 -25.72
N ASP A 18 8.35 -5.66 -25.87
CA ASP A 18 8.98 -6.48 -24.82
C ASP A 18 10.37 -5.92 -24.45
N LEU A 19 11.22 -5.60 -25.43
CA LEU A 19 12.54 -5.00 -25.18
C LEU A 19 12.50 -3.66 -24.45
N ILE A 20 11.50 -2.82 -24.74
CA ILE A 20 11.30 -1.56 -24.03
C ILE A 20 11.03 -1.83 -22.54
N VAL A 21 10.09 -2.73 -22.24
CA VAL A 21 9.76 -3.07 -20.85
C VAL A 21 10.93 -3.76 -20.16
N PHE A 22 11.67 -4.62 -20.87
CA PHE A 22 12.90 -5.25 -20.39
C PHE A 22 13.92 -4.22 -19.92
N SER A 23 14.14 -3.17 -20.73
CA SER A 23 15.09 -2.10 -20.41
C SER A 23 14.69 -1.32 -19.16
N TRP A 24 13.40 -0.99 -19.01
CA TRP A 24 12.89 -0.32 -17.81
C TRP A 24 13.03 -1.19 -16.57
N LEU A 25 12.78 -2.50 -16.69
CA LEU A 25 12.92 -3.43 -15.59
C LEU A 25 14.37 -3.50 -15.10
N ILE A 26 15.34 -3.66 -16.01
CA ILE A 26 16.76 -3.69 -15.66
C ILE A 26 17.23 -2.37 -15.03
N GLN A 27 16.80 -1.23 -15.56
CA GLN A 27 17.17 0.08 -15.02
C GLN A 27 16.71 0.31 -13.57
N ASN A 28 15.69 -0.41 -13.12
CA ASN A 28 15.11 -0.27 -11.79
C ASN A 28 15.54 -1.38 -10.81
N ILE A 29 16.34 -2.35 -11.26
CA ILE A 29 16.89 -3.41 -10.40
C ILE A 29 18.25 -2.98 -9.87
N LYS A 30 18.50 -3.19 -8.57
CA LYS A 30 19.83 -2.94 -7.99
C LYS A 30 20.87 -3.80 -8.72
N PRO A 31 22.03 -3.25 -9.13
CA PRO A 31 23.02 -4.00 -9.91
C PRO A 31 23.46 -5.34 -9.30
N VAL A 32 23.47 -5.44 -7.96
CA VAL A 32 23.78 -6.68 -7.23
C VAL A 32 22.76 -7.81 -7.48
N LEU A 33 21.53 -7.46 -7.85
CA LEU A 33 20.46 -8.39 -8.20
C LEU A 33 20.36 -8.60 -9.72
N ALA A 34 21.17 -7.87 -10.51
CA ALA A 34 21.15 -7.87 -11.96
C ALA A 34 22.08 -8.92 -12.61
N TYR A 35 22.70 -9.79 -11.80
CA TYR A 35 23.51 -10.88 -12.32
C TYR A 35 22.61 -11.88 -13.06
N ASN A 36 22.97 -12.22 -14.30
CA ASN A 36 22.26 -13.17 -15.18
C ASN A 36 20.87 -12.75 -15.69
N LEU A 37 20.47 -11.47 -15.61
CA LEU A 37 19.17 -11.04 -16.17
C LEU A 37 19.10 -11.14 -17.72
N THR A 38 20.25 -11.14 -18.41
CA THR A 38 20.32 -11.31 -19.87
C THR A 38 20.09 -12.75 -20.34
N GLU A 39 19.97 -13.72 -19.43
CA GLU A 39 19.67 -15.12 -19.77
C GLU A 39 18.18 -15.37 -20.04
N TYR A 40 17.32 -14.39 -19.76
CA TYR A 40 15.88 -14.50 -19.92
C TYR A 40 15.45 -14.01 -21.32
N PRO A 41 14.86 -14.88 -22.17
CA PRO A 41 14.53 -14.53 -23.55
C PRO A 41 13.43 -13.46 -23.70
N THR A 42 12.64 -13.24 -22.65
CA THR A 42 11.53 -12.28 -22.66
C THR A 42 11.43 -11.57 -21.31
N THR A 43 10.85 -10.37 -21.31
CA THR A 43 10.54 -9.64 -20.07
C THR A 43 9.67 -10.45 -19.14
N LYS A 44 8.72 -11.21 -19.68
CA LYS A 44 7.86 -12.08 -18.87
C LYS A 44 8.66 -13.16 -18.14
N THR A 45 9.58 -13.85 -18.82
CA THR A 45 10.39 -14.91 -18.19
C THR A 45 11.33 -14.35 -17.12
N LEU A 46 11.91 -13.17 -17.37
CA LEU A 46 12.66 -12.42 -16.37
C LEU A 46 11.79 -12.07 -15.15
N TRP A 47 10.61 -11.50 -15.36
CA TRP A 47 9.69 -11.15 -14.29
C TRP A 47 9.27 -12.36 -13.45
N ASP A 48 8.89 -13.47 -14.10
CA ASP A 48 8.48 -14.69 -13.40
C ASP A 48 9.63 -15.24 -12.53
N ALA A 49 10.87 -15.21 -13.02
CA ALA A 49 12.03 -15.64 -12.24
C ALA A 49 12.36 -14.71 -11.06
N LEU A 50 12.22 -13.40 -11.24
CA LEU A 50 12.34 -12.42 -10.15
C LEU A 50 11.27 -12.66 -9.08
N VAL A 51 10.04 -12.95 -9.49
CA VAL A 51 8.95 -13.33 -8.58
C VAL A 51 9.32 -14.60 -7.83
N VAL A 52 9.73 -15.69 -8.48
CA VAL A 52 10.12 -16.92 -7.77
C VAL A 52 11.28 -16.69 -6.79
N THR A 53 12.28 -15.90 -7.19
CA THR A 53 13.51 -15.69 -6.41
C THR A 53 13.29 -14.77 -5.22
N TYR A 54 12.50 -13.70 -5.39
CA TYR A 54 12.37 -12.61 -4.41
C TYR A 54 10.98 -12.49 -3.77
N ASN A 55 9.97 -13.13 -4.34
CA ASN A 55 8.63 -13.24 -3.75
C ASN A 55 8.49 -14.52 -2.89
N ASN A 56 9.25 -14.60 -1.80
CA ASN A 56 9.39 -15.79 -0.96
C ASN A 56 8.35 -15.88 0.18
N GLY A 57 7.13 -15.36 0.01
CA GLY A 57 6.16 -15.27 1.12
C GLY A 57 6.50 -14.19 2.16
N ARG A 58 7.33 -13.22 1.77
CA ARG A 58 7.62 -12.00 2.54
C ARG A 58 6.39 -11.14 2.76
N ASP A 59 5.30 -11.37 2.03
CA ASP A 59 4.02 -10.67 2.20
C ASP A 59 3.57 -10.67 3.66
N LYS A 60 3.64 -11.82 4.37
CA LYS A 60 3.22 -11.87 5.78
C LYS A 60 4.15 -11.10 6.72
N LEU A 61 5.47 -11.19 6.53
CA LEU A 61 6.44 -10.44 7.32
C LEU A 61 6.36 -8.94 7.02
N GLN A 62 6.14 -8.57 5.76
CA GLN A 62 5.95 -7.19 5.33
C GLN A 62 4.65 -6.63 5.88
N THR A 63 3.53 -7.35 5.77
CA THR A 63 2.26 -7.00 6.40
C THR A 63 2.42 -6.84 7.91
N PHE A 64 3.11 -7.78 8.58
CA PHE A 64 3.43 -7.65 10.01
C PHE A 64 4.20 -6.36 10.32
N ASN A 65 5.30 -6.10 9.61
CA ASN A 65 6.10 -4.88 9.80
C ASN A 65 5.30 -3.60 9.56
N LEU A 66 4.41 -3.60 8.56
CA LEU A 66 3.51 -2.46 8.30
C LEU A 66 2.49 -2.27 9.42
N HIS A 67 1.92 -3.34 9.98
CA HIS A 67 1.04 -3.25 11.15
C HIS A 67 1.77 -2.71 12.38
N VAL A 68 3.00 -3.17 12.64
CA VAL A 68 3.86 -2.62 13.71
C VAL A 68 4.07 -1.12 13.48
N LYS A 69 4.48 -0.73 12.26
CA LYS A 69 4.68 0.68 11.89
C LYS A 69 3.43 1.53 12.06
N ALA A 70 2.25 1.02 11.69
CA ALA A 70 0.97 1.72 11.85
C ALA A 70 0.58 1.94 13.32
N ASN A 71 0.98 1.04 14.22
CA ASN A 71 0.70 1.15 15.65
C ASN A 71 1.70 2.05 16.38
N ASP A 72 2.96 2.06 15.94
CA ASP A 72 4.06 2.75 16.61
C ASP A 72 4.27 4.19 16.13
N ILE A 73 3.71 4.55 14.96
CA ILE A 73 3.82 5.92 14.44
C ILE A 73 3.25 6.94 15.44
N LYS A 74 3.93 8.07 15.56
CA LYS A 74 3.53 9.23 16.35
C LYS A 74 3.62 10.48 15.48
N GLN A 75 2.75 11.45 15.73
CA GLN A 75 2.74 12.73 15.02
C GLN A 75 4.07 13.50 15.25
N ASN A 76 4.58 13.54 16.49
CA ASN A 76 5.93 14.04 16.80
C ASN A 76 6.27 15.37 16.11
N ASP A 77 5.46 16.40 16.38
CA ASP A 77 5.62 17.75 15.83
C ASP A 77 5.44 17.90 14.30
N SER A 78 5.17 16.81 13.56
CA SER A 78 4.76 16.92 12.15
C SER A 78 3.40 17.60 12.04
N SER A 79 3.12 18.19 10.87
CA SER A 79 1.76 18.68 10.61
C SER A 79 0.77 17.51 10.66
N LEU A 80 -0.48 17.82 11.03
CA LEU A 80 -1.55 16.84 11.09
C LEU A 80 -1.80 16.19 9.71
N GLU A 81 -1.61 16.96 8.64
CA GLU A 81 -1.77 16.51 7.25
C GLU A 81 -0.66 15.55 6.82
N GLU A 82 0.60 15.89 7.05
CA GLU A 82 1.74 14.99 6.73
C GLU A 82 1.66 13.67 7.49
N PHE A 83 1.29 13.75 8.77
CA PHE A 83 1.05 12.58 9.60
C PHE A 83 -0.08 11.71 9.01
N TRP A 84 -1.21 12.32 8.68
CA TRP A 84 -2.37 11.64 8.12
C TRP A 84 -2.05 10.95 6.79
N MET A 85 -1.37 11.65 5.88
CA MET A 85 -0.91 11.09 4.60
C MET A 85 0.02 9.89 4.80
N THR A 86 0.94 9.97 5.77
CA THR A 86 1.86 8.86 6.09
C THR A 86 1.09 7.63 6.56
N LEU A 87 0.12 7.81 7.46
CA LEU A 87 -0.69 6.73 7.99
C LEU A 87 -1.59 6.09 6.92
N GLN A 88 -2.21 6.91 6.06
CA GLN A 88 -2.98 6.44 4.90
C GLN A 88 -2.10 5.64 3.93
N GLY A 89 -0.87 6.08 3.69
CA GLY A 89 0.10 5.35 2.88
C GLY A 89 0.36 3.94 3.42
N ILE A 90 0.63 3.81 4.72
CA ILE A 90 0.86 2.51 5.37
C ILE A 90 -0.37 1.60 5.24
N TRP A 91 -1.57 2.12 5.50
CA TRP A 91 -2.81 1.35 5.33
C TRP A 91 -3.03 0.92 3.88
N GLY A 92 -2.78 1.80 2.92
CA GLY A 92 -2.89 1.47 1.49
C GLY A 92 -1.91 0.37 1.08
N GLU A 93 -0.70 0.35 1.62
CA GLU A 93 0.26 -0.73 1.37
C GLU A 93 -0.19 -2.06 1.97
N ILE A 94 -0.74 -2.05 3.19
CA ILE A 94 -1.34 -3.24 3.83
C ILE A 94 -2.50 -3.76 2.96
N ASP A 95 -3.37 -2.87 2.50
CA ASP A 95 -4.54 -3.19 1.68
C ASP A 95 -4.11 -3.77 0.31
N ARG A 96 -3.02 -3.27 -0.28
CA ARG A 96 -2.43 -3.77 -1.54
C ARG A 96 -1.81 -5.17 -1.39
N ILE A 97 -1.06 -5.42 -0.31
CA ILE A 97 -0.37 -6.71 -0.09
C ILE A 97 -1.38 -7.82 0.24
N ASN A 98 -2.47 -7.48 0.93
CA ASN A 98 -3.51 -8.43 1.32
C ASN A 98 -4.87 -7.96 0.79
N PRO A 99 -5.20 -8.16 -0.49
CA PRO A 99 -6.45 -7.65 -1.08
C PRO A 99 -7.69 -8.35 -0.51
N ASN A 100 -8.85 -7.72 -0.66
CA ASN A 100 -10.13 -8.30 -0.26
C ASN A 100 -10.45 -9.54 -1.12
N PRO A 101 -10.63 -10.74 -0.55
CA PRO A 101 -10.90 -11.96 -1.32
C PRO A 101 -12.38 -12.11 -1.71
N MET A 102 -13.27 -11.27 -1.17
CA MET A 102 -14.71 -11.37 -1.38
C MET A 102 -15.07 -10.99 -2.82
N LYS A 103 -16.09 -11.66 -3.37
CA LYS A 103 -16.60 -11.40 -4.74
C LYS A 103 -17.95 -10.70 -4.76
N CYS A 104 -18.73 -10.86 -3.69
CA CYS A 104 -20.05 -10.25 -3.54
C CYS A 104 -19.91 -8.80 -3.07
N PRO A 105 -20.60 -7.81 -3.66
CA PRO A 105 -20.51 -6.40 -3.26
C PRO A 105 -20.80 -6.14 -1.78
N GLU A 106 -21.82 -6.79 -1.23
CA GLU A 106 -22.23 -6.68 0.17
C GLU A 106 -21.15 -7.21 1.12
N ASP A 107 -20.57 -8.37 0.79
CA ASP A 107 -19.49 -8.97 1.57
C ASP A 107 -18.19 -8.17 1.43
N MET A 108 -17.92 -7.61 0.25
CA MET A 108 -16.78 -6.72 0.02
C MET A 108 -16.87 -5.50 0.94
N LYS A 109 -18.05 -4.87 1.02
CA LYS A 109 -18.29 -3.74 1.91
C LYS A 109 -18.12 -4.13 3.39
N THR A 110 -18.71 -5.25 3.79
CA THR A 110 -18.63 -5.76 5.17
C THR A 110 -17.18 -6.06 5.58
N TYR A 111 -16.43 -6.75 4.72
CA TYR A 111 -15.01 -7.06 4.95
C TYR A 111 -14.15 -5.80 5.03
N SER A 112 -14.34 -4.84 4.11
CA SER A 112 -13.60 -3.58 4.11
C SER A 112 -13.87 -2.75 5.37
N ASN A 113 -15.12 -2.75 5.86
CA ASN A 113 -15.49 -2.11 7.12
C ASN A 113 -14.77 -2.78 8.31
N LEU A 114 -14.91 -4.11 8.44
CA LEU A 114 -14.28 -4.89 9.53
C LEU A 114 -12.77 -4.67 9.59
N ARG A 115 -12.11 -4.68 8.43
CA ARG A 115 -10.67 -4.44 8.32
C ARG A 115 -10.26 -3.03 8.71
N SER A 116 -11.16 -2.06 8.53
CA SER A 116 -10.89 -0.65 8.81
C SER A 116 -11.22 -0.26 10.26
N GLU A 117 -11.80 -1.16 11.07
CA GLU A 117 -12.18 -0.88 12.47
C GLU A 117 -10.99 -0.45 13.34
N GLN A 118 -9.79 -0.93 13.06
CA GLN A 118 -8.59 -0.57 13.83
C GLN A 118 -8.01 0.81 13.46
N LYS A 119 -8.29 1.30 12.24
CA LYS A 119 -7.73 2.55 11.71
C LYS A 119 -8.02 3.79 12.59
N PRO A 120 -9.25 4.02 13.11
CA PRO A 120 -9.49 5.16 14.00
C PRO A 120 -8.68 5.07 15.30
N PHE A 121 -8.49 3.89 15.88
CA PHE A 121 -7.67 3.74 17.10
C PHE A 121 -6.19 4.03 16.84
N GLN A 122 -5.65 3.54 15.72
CA GLN A 122 -4.27 3.84 15.31
C GLN A 122 -4.07 5.33 15.08
N PHE A 123 -5.00 5.99 14.38
CA PHE A 123 -4.99 7.43 14.20
C PHE A 123 -4.97 8.17 15.55
N LEU A 124 -5.94 7.90 16.44
CA LEU A 124 -6.09 8.60 17.72
C LEU A 124 -4.92 8.34 18.69
N ASN A 125 -4.33 7.13 18.68
CA ASN A 125 -3.18 6.77 19.50
C ASN A 125 -1.89 7.50 19.08
N ALA A 126 -1.78 7.86 17.80
CA ALA A 126 -0.58 8.45 17.22
C ALA A 126 -0.51 9.98 17.36
N GLN A 127 -1.66 10.63 17.53
CA GLN A 127 -1.80 12.08 17.71
C GLN A 127 -1.10 12.62 18.97
N ASP A 128 -0.61 13.86 18.90
CA ASP A 128 0.02 14.56 20.03
C ASP A 128 -0.94 14.78 21.22
N ARG A 129 -0.35 15.03 22.41
CA ARG A 129 -1.09 15.23 23.68
C ARG A 129 -2.06 16.41 23.65
N LYS A 130 -1.82 17.43 22.81
CA LYS A 130 -2.72 18.59 22.66
C LYS A 130 -4.13 18.20 22.20
N TYR A 131 -4.26 17.06 21.50
CA TYR A 131 -5.55 16.57 21.01
C TYR A 131 -6.26 15.62 21.99
N GLU A 132 -5.74 15.39 23.21
CA GLU A 132 -6.38 14.48 24.19
C GLU A 132 -7.86 14.79 24.48
N PRO A 133 -8.30 16.06 24.62
CA PRO A 133 -9.72 16.36 24.82
C PRO A 133 -10.60 15.87 23.66
N ILE A 134 -10.24 16.23 22.42
CA ILE A 134 -11.03 15.85 21.23
C ILE A 134 -10.97 14.34 20.96
N LYS A 135 -9.87 13.66 21.29
CA LYS A 135 -9.80 12.18 21.24
C LYS A 135 -10.86 11.53 22.12
N ARG A 136 -11.01 12.02 23.35
CA ARG A 136 -12.00 11.48 24.31
C ARG A 136 -13.43 11.70 23.84
N GLU A 137 -13.69 12.83 23.19
CA GLU A 137 -15.00 13.11 22.61
C GLU A 137 -15.30 12.15 21.44
N ILE A 138 -14.34 11.96 20.54
CA ILE A 138 -14.46 11.01 19.42
C ILE A 138 -14.72 9.59 19.93
N LEU A 139 -13.98 9.14 20.95
CA LEU A 139 -14.12 7.80 21.54
C LEU A 139 -15.45 7.56 22.28
N ARG A 140 -16.26 8.60 22.52
CA ARG A 140 -17.59 8.49 23.12
C ARG A 140 -18.72 8.41 22.08
N LEU A 141 -18.40 8.60 20.80
CA LEU A 141 -19.39 8.54 19.73
C LEU A 141 -19.80 7.08 19.48
N GLU A 142 -21.11 6.87 19.29
CA GLU A 142 -21.69 5.58 18.94
C GLU A 142 -22.57 5.71 17.68
N PRO A 143 -22.20 5.08 16.55
CA PRO A 143 -21.00 4.27 16.35
C PRO A 143 -19.71 5.12 16.33
N LEU A 144 -18.59 4.50 16.67
CA LEU A 144 -17.26 5.12 16.53
C LEU A 144 -17.05 5.54 15.05
N PRO A 145 -16.61 6.79 14.78
CA PRO A 145 -16.40 7.23 13.42
C PRO A 145 -15.23 6.49 12.76
N PHE A 146 -15.29 6.37 11.43
CA PHE A 146 -14.15 5.96 10.61
C PHE A 146 -12.97 6.93 10.77
N ALA A 147 -11.77 6.45 10.43
CA ALA A 147 -10.54 7.23 10.57
C ALA A 147 -10.59 8.58 9.85
N GLU A 148 -11.21 8.65 8.67
CA GLU A 148 -11.37 9.87 7.87
C GLU A 148 -12.25 10.90 8.58
N ALA A 149 -13.33 10.44 9.22
CA ALA A 149 -14.24 11.30 9.96
C ALA A 149 -13.59 11.78 11.27
N ALA A 150 -12.86 10.89 11.97
CA ALA A 150 -12.07 11.27 13.13
C ALA A 150 -11.00 12.32 12.77
N TYR A 151 -10.30 12.13 11.65
CA TYR A 151 -9.34 13.10 11.11
C TYR A 151 -10.00 14.45 10.82
N ALA A 152 -11.17 14.47 10.19
CA ALA A 152 -11.89 15.71 9.89
C ALA A 152 -12.24 16.51 11.17
N VAL A 153 -12.64 15.81 12.24
CA VAL A 153 -12.95 16.41 13.54
C VAL A 153 -11.68 17.00 14.17
N VAL A 154 -10.58 16.23 14.25
CA VAL A 154 -9.32 16.71 14.83
C VAL A 154 -8.73 17.86 14.02
N ARG A 155 -8.83 17.82 12.69
CA ARG A 155 -8.40 18.92 11.81
C ARG A 155 -9.17 20.20 12.06
N LYS A 156 -10.49 20.10 12.29
CA LYS A 156 -11.32 21.25 12.66
C LYS A 156 -10.88 21.83 14.01
N GLU A 157 -10.62 20.97 15.00
CA GLU A 157 -10.10 21.40 16.31
C GLU A 157 -8.73 22.10 16.19
N ALA A 158 -7.82 21.55 15.39
CA ALA A 158 -6.50 22.14 15.15
C ALA A 158 -6.59 23.54 14.53
N ALA A 159 -7.60 23.82 13.72
CA ALA A 159 -7.83 25.13 13.12
C ALA A 159 -8.35 26.19 14.12
N TYR A 160 -8.97 25.76 15.24
CA TYR A 160 -9.41 26.68 16.30
C TYR A 160 -8.33 26.98 17.34
N GLN A 161 -7.31 26.13 17.46
CA GLN A 161 -6.23 26.26 18.44
C GLN A 161 -5.01 27.06 17.91
N ASN A 162 -5.00 27.41 16.63
CA ASN A 162 -3.96 28.21 15.96
C ASN A 162 -4.30 29.70 15.94
#